data_AF-A0A537HU90-F1
#
_entry.id   AF-A0A537HU90-F1
#
_cell.length_a   1.000
_cell.length_b   1.000
_cell.length_c   1.000
_cell.angle_alpha   90.00
_cell.angle_beta   90.00
_cell.angle_gamma   90.00
#
_symmetry.space_group_name_H-M   'P 1'
#
loop_
_entity.id
_entity.type
_entity.pdbx_description
1 polymer ?
#
loop_
_entity_poly.entity_id
_entity_poly.type
_entity_poly.pdbx_seq_one_letter_code
_entity_poly.pdbx_strand_id
1 'polypeptide(L)'
;MQKYLLLIVIIIIGYLAYNYFYHKSNLVLKESNFSGVDEIDTLEAYPDKGLYILGLVRHKALGHFSYDLGITKQDISNPKHSVKYEIENTNKAFRLSKDYIAFIKSFGVTNYGWFYIKAGKIMPILPSIEKFEDSIKTNVFKDVFIKDKNGYINLYVKGKIIKTYNYGNLILKDSITNFDSLEYKLYKITNNKLVTISSDVDDLFQQKEGTFFIPLPGHGVINKYNKGEILDYIDSVFTLGHLPKKITFKSN
;
A
#
# COMPACT_ATOMS: atom_id res chain seq x y z
N MET A 1 -33.83 3.15 34.78
CA MET A 1 -34.17 3.45 33.37
C MET A 1 -33.03 4.17 32.62
N GLN A 2 -32.53 5.31 33.11
CA GLN A 2 -31.46 6.09 32.44
C GLN A 2 -30.17 5.31 32.09
N LYS A 3 -29.70 4.40 32.97
CA LYS A 3 -28.49 3.58 32.72
C LYS A 3 -28.63 2.63 31.53
N TYR A 4 -29.82 2.09 31.28
CA TYR A 4 -30.08 1.18 30.16
C TYR A 4 -30.17 1.93 28.83
N LEU A 5 -30.72 3.15 28.84
CA LEU A 5 -30.77 4.01 27.65
C LEU A 5 -29.36 4.42 27.20
N LEU A 6 -28.47 4.78 28.14
CA LEU A 6 -27.08 5.12 27.84
C LEU A 6 -26.31 3.94 27.22
N LEU A 7 -26.50 2.74 27.76
CA LEU A 7 -25.86 1.52 27.25
C LEU A 7 -26.32 1.22 25.81
N ILE A 8 -27.62 1.33 25.52
CA ILE A 8 -28.17 1.12 24.17
C ILE A 8 -27.59 2.13 23.18
N VAL A 9 -27.49 3.40 23.57
CA VAL A 9 -26.90 4.45 22.72
C VAL A 9 -25.42 4.15 22.44
N ILE A 10 -24.65 3.72 23.43
CA ILE A 10 -23.23 3.34 23.24
C ILE A 10 -23.11 2.13 22.30
N ILE A 11 -23.98 1.12 22.44
CA ILE A 11 -23.98 -0.06 21.55
C ILE A 11 -24.32 0.34 20.11
N ILE A 12 -25.33 1.20 19.91
CA ILE A 12 -25.72 1.69 18.57
C ILE A 12 -24.59 2.51 17.95
N ILE A 13 -24.00 3.45 18.71
CA ILE A 13 -22.87 4.26 18.22
C ILE A 13 -21.67 3.34 17.92
N GLY A 14 -21.38 2.36 18.78
CA GLY A 14 -20.33 1.37 18.55
C GLY A 14 -20.57 0.53 17.31
N TYR A 15 -21.81 0.09 17.08
CA TYR A 15 -22.21 -0.67 15.89
C TYR A 15 -22.15 0.17 14.61
N LEU A 16 -22.60 1.43 14.67
CA LEU A 16 -22.52 2.36 13.54
C LEU A 16 -21.07 2.73 13.21
N ALA A 17 -20.24 2.99 14.23
CA ALA A 17 -18.81 3.23 14.06
C ALA A 17 -18.10 1.99 13.49
N TYR A 18 -18.41 0.79 14.01
CA TYR A 18 -17.87 -0.46 13.49
C TYR A 18 -18.23 -0.64 12.00
N ASN A 19 -19.49 -0.47 11.62
CA ASN A 19 -19.89 -0.55 10.21
C ASN A 19 -19.25 0.54 9.35
N TYR A 20 -19.09 1.76 9.85
CA TYR A 20 -18.44 2.83 9.09
C TYR A 20 -16.96 2.54 8.81
N PHE A 21 -16.23 2.02 9.81
CA PHE A 21 -14.78 1.78 9.70
C PHE A 21 -14.40 0.41 9.11
N TYR A 22 -15.23 -0.62 9.30
CA TYR A 22 -14.86 -2.02 9.01
C TYR A 22 -15.74 -2.70 7.94
N HIS A 23 -16.79 -2.06 7.44
CA HIS A 23 -17.60 -2.71 6.42
C HIS A 23 -16.83 -2.78 5.09
N LYS A 24 -16.94 -3.95 4.43
CA LYS A 24 -16.45 -4.12 3.07
C LYS A 24 -17.08 -3.02 2.21
N SER A 25 -16.28 -2.05 1.76
CA SER A 25 -16.72 -1.05 0.79
C SER A 25 -16.46 -1.54 -0.62
N ASN A 26 -17.21 -1.02 -1.58
CA ASN A 26 -16.87 -1.14 -2.99
C ASN A 26 -15.86 -0.05 -3.34
N LEU A 27 -15.00 -0.32 -4.32
CA LEU A 27 -14.21 0.71 -5.00
C LEU A 27 -15.13 1.37 -6.01
N VAL A 28 -15.33 2.66 -5.84
CA VAL A 28 -16.17 3.46 -6.72
C VAL A 28 -15.30 4.44 -7.46
N LEU A 29 -15.32 4.37 -8.78
CA LEU A 29 -14.63 5.28 -9.68
C LEU A 29 -15.67 6.16 -10.37
N LYS A 30 -15.48 7.48 -10.32
CA LYS A 30 -16.33 8.46 -10.98
C LYS A 30 -15.54 9.15 -12.09
N GLU A 31 -16.18 9.35 -13.23
CA GLU A 31 -15.60 10.16 -14.31
C GLU A 31 -15.25 11.55 -13.77
N SER A 32 -14.04 12.01 -14.06
CA SER A 32 -13.47 13.24 -13.54
C SER A 32 -12.62 13.91 -14.60
N ASN A 33 -12.50 15.24 -14.56
CA ASN A 33 -11.50 15.97 -15.33
C ASN A 33 -10.25 16.28 -14.49
N PHE A 34 -10.17 15.75 -13.27
CA PHE A 34 -9.18 16.09 -12.24
C PHE A 34 -9.18 17.59 -11.88
N SER A 35 -10.35 18.23 -11.90
CA SER A 35 -10.49 19.62 -11.47
C SER A 35 -9.99 19.82 -10.03
N GLY A 36 -9.22 20.90 -9.84
CA GLY A 36 -8.66 21.27 -8.54
C GLY A 36 -7.57 20.34 -8.03
N VAL A 37 -6.98 19.49 -8.88
CA VAL A 37 -5.75 18.76 -8.57
C VAL A 37 -4.56 19.67 -8.77
N ASP A 38 -3.73 19.80 -7.74
CA ASP A 38 -2.52 20.63 -7.77
C ASP A 38 -1.32 19.85 -8.31
N GLU A 39 -1.20 18.56 -7.94
CA GLU A 39 -0.12 17.68 -8.38
C GLU A 39 -0.64 16.30 -8.75
N ILE A 40 -0.06 15.71 -9.81
CA ILE A 40 -0.36 14.35 -10.26
C ILE A 40 0.93 13.54 -10.23
N ASP A 41 0.92 12.45 -9.46
CA ASP A 41 2.00 11.48 -9.41
C ASP A 41 1.60 10.22 -10.19
N THR A 42 2.49 9.70 -11.03
CA THR A 42 2.22 8.45 -11.76
C THR A 42 2.70 7.28 -10.92
N LEU A 43 1.77 6.54 -10.34
CA LEU A 43 2.08 5.44 -9.42
C LEU A 43 2.43 4.16 -10.17
N GLU A 44 1.66 3.85 -11.21
CA GLU A 44 1.93 2.74 -12.12
C GLU A 44 1.51 3.12 -13.55
N ALA A 45 2.25 2.64 -14.54
CA ALA A 45 1.99 2.88 -15.95
C ALA A 45 1.94 1.57 -16.73
N TYR A 46 0.99 1.49 -17.66
CA TYR A 46 0.82 0.41 -18.62
C TYR A 46 0.78 1.02 -20.03
N PRO A 47 1.94 1.45 -20.57
CA PRO A 47 2.01 2.27 -21.79
C PRO A 47 1.38 1.60 -23.01
N ASP A 48 1.57 0.28 -23.14
CA ASP A 48 1.04 -0.52 -24.25
C ASP A 48 -0.50 -0.55 -24.29
N LYS A 49 -1.14 -0.24 -23.16
CA LYS A 49 -2.59 -0.06 -23.03
C LYS A 49 -2.97 1.40 -22.82
N GLY A 50 -2.05 2.36 -22.86
CA GLY A 50 -2.34 3.77 -22.55
C GLY A 50 -3.02 3.97 -21.18
N LEU A 51 -2.79 3.07 -20.22
CA LEU A 51 -3.42 3.06 -18.90
C LEU A 51 -2.45 3.52 -17.82
N TYR A 52 -2.90 4.37 -16.91
CA TYR A 52 -2.08 4.89 -15.83
C TYR A 52 -2.88 4.95 -14.53
N ILE A 53 -2.27 4.49 -13.45
CA ILE A 53 -2.77 4.66 -12.08
C ILE A 53 -2.02 5.86 -11.48
N LEU A 54 -2.79 6.81 -10.96
CA LEU A 54 -2.32 8.12 -10.56
C LEU A 54 -2.61 8.39 -9.09
N GLY A 55 -1.72 9.12 -8.43
CA GLY A 55 -1.95 9.78 -7.17
C GLY A 55 -2.30 11.24 -7.43
N LEU A 56 -3.44 11.70 -6.92
CA LEU A 56 -3.95 13.04 -7.12
C LEU A 56 -3.82 13.82 -5.81
N VAL A 57 -2.98 14.86 -5.79
CA VAL A 57 -2.75 15.69 -4.62
C VAL A 57 -3.58 16.97 -4.74
N ARG A 58 -4.32 17.31 -3.66
CA ARG A 58 -4.98 18.61 -3.52
C ARG A 58 -4.56 19.29 -2.24
N HIS A 59 -3.95 20.46 -2.35
CA HIS A 59 -3.63 21.31 -1.22
C HIS A 59 -4.90 21.95 -0.66
N LYS A 60 -5.00 21.94 0.67
CA LYS A 60 -6.08 22.52 1.46
C LYS A 60 -5.50 23.61 2.36
N ALA A 61 -6.39 24.38 2.97
CA ALA A 61 -5.98 25.42 3.92
C ALA A 61 -5.08 24.86 5.04
N LEU A 62 -4.19 25.70 5.56
CA LEU A 62 -3.32 25.40 6.72
C LEU A 62 -2.36 24.21 6.50
N GLY A 63 -1.92 23.98 5.25
CA GLY A 63 -0.95 22.94 4.92
C GLY A 63 -1.50 21.51 4.95
N HIS A 64 -2.83 21.36 5.04
CA HIS A 64 -3.47 20.07 4.83
C HIS A 64 -3.47 19.72 3.33
N PHE A 65 -3.51 18.43 3.01
CA PHE A 65 -3.72 17.97 1.63
C PHE A 65 -4.63 16.73 1.62
N SER A 66 -5.29 16.47 0.48
CA SER A 66 -5.82 15.14 0.18
C SER A 66 -4.96 14.44 -0.85
N TYR A 67 -4.93 13.12 -0.76
CA TYR A 67 -4.24 12.26 -1.69
C TYR A 67 -5.20 11.15 -2.12
N ASP A 68 -5.70 11.29 -3.34
CA ASP A 68 -6.76 10.46 -3.90
C ASP A 68 -6.23 9.62 -5.07
N LEU A 69 -6.89 8.50 -5.36
CA LEU A 69 -6.54 7.61 -6.46
C LEU A 69 -7.23 8.06 -7.74
N GLY A 70 -6.45 8.23 -8.81
CA GLY A 70 -6.94 8.43 -10.17
C GLY A 70 -6.57 7.27 -11.09
N ILE A 71 -7.35 7.04 -12.14
CA ILE A 71 -7.01 6.16 -13.25
C ILE A 71 -7.31 6.90 -14.55
N THR A 72 -6.37 6.89 -15.49
CA THR A 72 -6.59 7.47 -16.82
C THR A 72 -6.31 6.43 -17.90
N LYS A 73 -7.13 6.46 -18.94
CA LYS A 73 -6.95 5.69 -20.18
C LYS A 73 -6.86 6.68 -21.32
N GLN A 74 -5.78 6.60 -22.08
CA GLN A 74 -5.50 7.44 -23.25
C GLN A 74 -5.50 6.56 -24.50
N ASP A 75 -6.01 7.09 -25.60
CA ASP A 75 -5.77 6.52 -26.91
C ASP A 75 -4.31 6.76 -27.30
N ILE A 76 -3.59 5.66 -27.58
CA ILE A 76 -2.16 5.68 -27.91
C ILE A 76 -1.92 6.43 -29.22
N SER A 77 -2.86 6.35 -30.16
CA SER A 77 -2.77 7.02 -31.46
C SER A 77 -3.21 8.50 -31.40
N ASN A 78 -4.03 8.85 -30.40
CA ASN A 78 -4.51 10.21 -30.19
C ASN A 78 -4.65 10.53 -28.70
N PRO A 79 -3.57 10.98 -28.03
CA PRO A 79 -3.59 11.22 -26.58
C PRO A 79 -4.62 12.26 -26.10
N LYS A 80 -5.18 13.07 -27.01
CA LYS A 80 -6.28 14.00 -26.70
C LYS A 80 -7.59 13.27 -26.39
N HIS A 81 -7.77 12.07 -26.94
CA HIS A 81 -8.88 11.20 -26.60
C HIS A 81 -8.50 10.38 -25.36
N SER A 82 -9.04 10.78 -24.22
CA SER A 82 -8.78 10.12 -22.95
C SER A 82 -10.01 10.13 -22.06
N VAL A 83 -10.13 9.10 -21.21
CA VAL A 83 -11.07 9.07 -20.10
C VAL A 83 -10.30 9.06 -18.79
N LYS A 84 -10.83 9.78 -17.81
CA LYS A 84 -10.23 9.94 -16.50
C LYS A 84 -11.26 9.59 -15.44
N TYR A 85 -10.83 8.78 -14.49
CA TYR A 85 -11.63 8.31 -13.38
C TYR A 85 -10.93 8.65 -12.08
N GLU A 86 -11.72 9.00 -11.07
CA GLU A 86 -11.26 9.35 -9.74
C GLU A 86 -12.06 8.58 -8.69
N ILE A 87 -11.40 8.16 -7.62
CA ILE A 87 -12.05 7.47 -6.51
C ILE A 87 -13.10 8.37 -5.82
N GLU A 88 -14.30 7.84 -5.63
CA GLU A 88 -15.37 8.54 -4.88
C GLU A 88 -15.24 8.32 -3.37
N ASN A 89 -14.62 7.22 -2.94
CA ASN A 89 -14.39 6.87 -1.53
C ASN A 89 -13.37 7.81 -0.87
N THR A 90 -13.77 9.06 -0.65
CA THR A 90 -12.97 10.07 0.05
C THR A 90 -12.68 9.63 1.49
N ASN A 91 -11.50 9.99 2.01
CA ASN A 91 -11.00 9.69 3.36
C ASN A 91 -10.51 8.24 3.62
N LYS A 92 -10.39 7.39 2.60
CA LYS A 92 -9.70 6.10 2.74
C LYS A 92 -8.28 6.19 2.21
N ALA A 93 -7.33 5.84 3.06
CA ALA A 93 -5.95 5.62 2.64
C ALA A 93 -5.90 4.43 1.67
N PHE A 94 -5.13 4.53 0.60
CA PHE A 94 -4.93 3.45 -0.35
C PHE A 94 -3.46 3.09 -0.52
N ARG A 95 -3.22 1.85 -0.98
CA ARG A 95 -1.91 1.36 -1.38
C ARG A 95 -2.03 0.46 -2.60
N LEU A 96 -0.99 0.47 -3.41
CA LEU A 96 -0.84 -0.45 -4.54
C LEU A 96 0.09 -1.59 -4.12
N SER A 97 -0.28 -2.81 -4.48
CA SER A 97 0.62 -3.94 -4.56
C SER A 97 0.69 -4.44 -6.00
N LYS A 98 1.46 -5.50 -6.26
CA LYS A 98 1.57 -6.09 -7.59
C LYS A 98 0.22 -6.34 -8.27
N ASP A 99 -0.73 -6.92 -7.55
CA ASP A 99 -2.01 -7.37 -8.14
C ASP A 99 -3.23 -6.59 -7.63
N TYR A 100 -3.08 -5.76 -6.59
CA TYR A 100 -4.22 -5.16 -5.91
C TYR A 100 -4.10 -3.65 -5.70
N ILE A 101 -5.26 -2.99 -5.76
CA ILE A 101 -5.52 -1.71 -5.09
C ILE A 101 -6.15 -2.04 -3.74
N ALA A 102 -5.57 -1.58 -2.66
CA ALA A 102 -6.06 -1.87 -1.31
C ALA A 102 -6.41 -0.60 -0.54
N PHE A 103 -7.56 -0.61 0.14
CA PHE A 103 -7.88 0.38 1.16
C PHE A 103 -7.38 -0.08 2.52
N ILE A 104 -6.79 0.84 3.28
CA ILE A 104 -6.18 0.56 4.59
C ILE A 104 -6.77 1.48 5.67
N LYS A 105 -6.75 1.02 6.93
CA LYS A 105 -7.33 1.72 8.09
C LYS A 105 -6.71 3.09 8.37
N SER A 106 -5.39 3.26 8.21
CA SER A 106 -4.73 4.57 8.30
C SER A 106 -3.30 4.55 7.72
N PHE A 107 -2.83 5.72 7.28
CA PHE A 107 -1.40 5.99 7.06
C PHE A 107 -0.75 6.31 8.41
N GLY A 108 0.29 5.58 8.83
CA GLY A 108 1.12 6.01 9.97
C GLY A 108 1.83 4.94 10.78
N VAL A 109 1.43 3.67 10.69
CA VAL A 109 2.16 2.56 11.33
C VAL A 109 2.95 1.81 10.25
N THR A 110 4.02 1.14 10.64
CA THR A 110 4.79 0.20 9.81
C THR A 110 3.84 -0.88 9.29
N ASN A 111 3.16 -0.62 8.18
CA ASN A 111 2.07 -1.49 7.72
C ASN A 111 2.60 -2.70 6.94
N TYR A 112 3.86 -2.74 6.53
CA TYR A 112 4.44 -3.78 5.66
C TYR A 112 5.94 -3.85 5.86
N GLY A 113 6.58 -4.83 5.25
CA GLY A 113 8.02 -5.07 5.31
C GLY A 113 8.38 -6.08 6.38
N TRP A 114 9.55 -5.89 6.99
CA TRP A 114 10.12 -6.81 7.97
C TRP A 114 9.72 -6.46 9.39
N PHE A 115 9.35 -7.49 10.15
CA PHE A 115 8.96 -7.39 11.56
C PHE A 115 9.77 -8.39 12.37
N TYR A 116 10.27 -7.96 13.52
CA TYR A 116 10.89 -8.85 14.48
C TYR A 116 10.05 -8.89 15.74
N ILE A 117 9.60 -10.08 16.12
CA ILE A 117 8.82 -10.30 17.33
C ILE A 117 9.69 -11.03 18.33
N LYS A 118 9.76 -10.48 19.55
CA LYS A 118 10.41 -11.10 20.70
C LYS A 118 9.49 -11.01 21.91
N ALA A 119 9.26 -12.14 22.58
CA ALA A 119 8.35 -12.22 23.74
C ALA A 119 6.96 -11.61 23.45
N GLY A 120 6.41 -11.88 22.26
CA GLY A 120 5.09 -11.40 21.83
C GLY A 120 5.00 -9.91 21.50
N LYS A 121 6.12 -9.19 21.42
CA LYS A 121 6.16 -7.75 21.09
C LYS A 121 6.91 -7.51 19.79
N ILE A 122 6.37 -6.64 18.93
CA ILE A 122 7.09 -6.13 17.76
C ILE A 122 8.20 -5.21 18.25
N MET A 123 9.44 -5.57 17.91
CA MET A 123 10.63 -4.84 18.28
C MET A 123 10.84 -3.66 17.33
N PRO A 124 11.36 -2.51 17.83
CA PRO A 124 11.59 -1.32 17.01
C PRO A 124 12.76 -1.49 16.03
N ILE A 125 13.65 -2.47 16.26
CA ILE A 125 14.88 -2.69 15.52
C ILE A 125 14.95 -4.13 15.05
N LEU A 126 15.31 -4.34 13.79
CA LEU A 126 15.53 -5.66 13.19
C LEU A 126 16.87 -6.26 13.66
N PRO A 127 16.96 -7.59 13.88
CA PRO A 127 18.18 -8.22 14.32
C PRO A 127 19.37 -7.95 13.39
N SER A 128 20.51 -7.53 13.96
CA SER A 128 21.78 -7.29 13.25
C SER A 128 21.76 -6.21 12.16
N ILE A 129 20.71 -5.39 12.06
CA ILE A 129 20.63 -4.34 11.03
C ILE A 129 21.74 -3.29 11.19
N GLU A 130 22.03 -2.87 12.42
CA GLU A 130 23.08 -1.88 12.72
C GLU A 130 24.46 -2.34 12.25
N LYS A 131 24.81 -3.61 12.49
CA LYS A 131 26.10 -4.18 12.03
C LYS A 131 26.24 -4.10 10.51
N PHE A 132 25.14 -4.29 9.79
CA PHE A 132 25.13 -4.18 8.34
C PHE A 132 25.22 -2.72 7.89
N GLU A 133 24.50 -1.79 8.52
CA GLU A 133 24.64 -0.36 8.25
C GLU A 133 26.09 0.12 8.41
N ASP A 134 26.77 -0.31 9.48
CA ASP A 134 28.17 0.03 9.73
C ASP A 134 29.12 -0.57 8.67
N SER A 135 28.81 -1.76 8.17
CA SER A 135 29.58 -2.39 7.07
C SER A 135 29.45 -1.64 5.73
N ILE A 136 28.34 -0.93 5.50
CA ILE A 136 28.14 -0.11 4.29
C ILE A 136 28.89 1.22 4.42
N LYS A 137 28.82 1.87 5.58
CA LYS A 137 29.44 3.18 5.84
C LYS A 137 30.96 3.17 5.66
N THR A 138 31.59 2.05 5.98
CA THR A 138 33.05 1.91 6.01
C THR A 138 33.71 1.78 4.64
N ASN A 139 32.95 1.48 3.57
CA ASN A 139 33.56 0.96 2.34
C ASN A 139 33.59 1.92 1.12
N VAL A 140 32.81 3.01 1.04
CA VAL A 140 32.68 3.69 -0.29
C VAL A 140 32.50 5.22 -0.32
N PHE A 141 31.88 5.91 0.66
CA PHE A 141 31.67 7.38 0.51
C PHE A 141 31.75 8.17 1.82
N LYS A 142 32.34 9.38 1.78
CA LYS A 142 32.49 10.29 2.93
C LYS A 142 31.20 11.02 3.35
N ASP A 143 30.22 11.12 2.45
CA ASP A 143 28.94 11.84 2.65
C ASP A 143 27.74 10.88 2.54
N VAL A 144 27.76 9.80 3.33
CA VAL A 144 26.70 8.78 3.34
C VAL A 144 25.69 9.06 4.43
N PHE A 145 24.42 9.07 4.06
CA PHE A 145 23.31 8.96 5.01
C PHE A 145 22.57 7.63 4.77
N ILE A 146 22.29 6.89 5.85
CA ILE A 146 21.55 5.62 5.80
C ILE A 146 20.23 5.81 6.54
N LYS A 147 19.16 5.28 5.95
CA LYS A 147 17.84 5.23 6.59
C LYS A 147 17.23 3.84 6.41
N ASP A 148 16.98 3.15 7.52
CA ASP A 148 16.10 1.99 7.56
C ASP A 148 14.64 2.45 7.65
N LYS A 149 13.80 1.89 6.79
CA LYS A 149 12.35 1.94 6.92
C LYS A 149 11.79 0.60 6.46
N ASN A 150 11.03 -0.08 7.33
CA ASN A 150 10.35 -1.34 7.04
C ASN A 150 11.31 -2.48 6.62
N GLY A 151 12.59 -2.43 7.02
CA GLY A 151 13.62 -3.36 6.57
C GLY A 151 14.15 -3.09 5.17
N TYR A 152 13.92 -1.88 4.63
CA TYR A 152 14.60 -1.36 3.45
C TYR A 152 15.62 -0.31 3.90
N ILE A 153 16.88 -0.53 3.53
CA ILE A 153 18.01 0.31 3.91
C ILE A 153 18.39 1.14 2.69
N ASN A 154 18.06 2.43 2.74
CA ASN A 154 18.33 3.36 1.66
C ASN A 154 19.66 4.08 1.89
N LEU A 155 20.53 4.02 0.89
CA LEU A 155 21.83 4.69 0.85
C LEU A 155 21.71 6.01 0.09
N TYR A 156 21.94 7.12 0.78
CA TYR A 156 21.89 8.46 0.22
C TYR A 156 23.27 9.05 0.06
N VAL A 157 23.51 9.71 -1.08
CA VAL A 157 24.69 10.55 -1.34
C VAL A 157 24.20 11.88 -1.90
N LYS A 158 24.57 12.99 -1.26
CA LYS A 158 24.15 14.35 -1.64
C LYS A 158 22.63 14.48 -1.82
N GLY A 159 21.86 13.88 -0.91
CA GLY A 159 20.40 13.92 -0.90
C GLY A 159 19.69 13.00 -1.91
N LYS A 160 20.42 12.24 -2.74
CA LYS A 160 19.85 11.28 -3.70
C LYS A 160 20.03 9.84 -3.23
N ILE A 161 19.01 9.01 -3.38
CA ILE A 161 19.12 7.55 -3.17
C ILE A 161 19.98 6.98 -4.29
N ILE A 162 21.10 6.36 -3.94
CA ILE A 162 22.00 5.69 -4.90
C ILE A 162 21.83 4.17 -4.87
N LYS A 163 21.36 3.62 -3.75
CA LYS A 163 21.15 2.18 -3.60
C LYS A 163 20.16 1.87 -2.48
N THR A 164 19.37 0.81 -2.66
CA THR A 164 18.46 0.28 -1.64
C THR A 164 18.82 -1.18 -1.40
N TYR A 165 18.97 -1.56 -0.14
CA TYR A 165 19.13 -2.94 0.29
C TYR A 165 17.86 -3.41 0.99
N ASN A 166 17.50 -4.68 0.83
CA ASN A 166 16.40 -5.30 1.55
C ASN A 166 16.95 -6.22 2.63
N TYR A 167 16.46 -6.11 3.87
CA TYR A 167 16.89 -6.89 5.03
C TYR A 167 16.86 -8.40 4.78
N GLY A 168 15.88 -8.89 4.01
CA GLY A 168 15.80 -10.29 3.62
C GLY A 168 17.02 -10.80 2.88
N ASN A 169 17.63 -9.99 2.02
CA ASN A 169 18.84 -10.35 1.29
C ASN A 169 20.07 -10.46 2.21
N LEU A 170 19.98 -10.00 3.46
CA LEU A 170 21.08 -10.05 4.42
C LEU A 170 21.07 -11.33 5.25
N ILE A 171 19.87 -11.85 5.50
CA ILE A 171 19.62 -12.96 6.44
C ILE A 171 19.26 -14.27 5.73
N LEU A 172 18.85 -14.20 4.46
CA LEU A 172 18.63 -15.35 3.61
C LEU A 172 19.89 -15.61 2.79
N LYS A 173 20.51 -16.78 2.97
CA LYS A 173 21.77 -17.15 2.30
C LYS A 173 21.59 -17.55 0.84
N ASP A 174 20.39 -17.99 0.48
CA ASP A 174 20.07 -18.46 -0.87
C ASP A 174 18.93 -17.62 -1.45
N SER A 175 19.19 -17.06 -2.64
CA SER A 175 18.31 -16.25 -3.51
C SER A 175 18.10 -14.78 -3.15
N ILE A 176 18.36 -13.91 -4.13
CA ILE A 176 17.74 -12.58 -4.20
C ILE A 176 16.26 -12.83 -4.48
N THR A 177 15.44 -12.74 -3.43
CA THR A 177 13.99 -12.86 -3.57
C THR A 177 13.45 -11.48 -3.91
N ASN A 178 12.70 -11.35 -5.01
CA ASN A 178 11.94 -10.14 -5.28
C ASN A 178 10.74 -10.09 -4.33
N PHE A 179 10.95 -9.53 -3.13
CA PHE A 179 9.95 -9.47 -2.07
C PHE A 179 8.68 -8.71 -2.47
N ASP A 180 8.79 -7.76 -3.39
CA ASP A 180 7.67 -6.96 -3.88
C ASP A 180 6.73 -7.77 -4.79
N SER A 181 7.19 -8.94 -5.27
CA SER A 181 6.41 -9.86 -6.11
C SER A 181 5.71 -10.98 -5.33
N LEU A 182 5.94 -11.06 -4.02
CA LEU A 182 5.35 -12.10 -3.18
C LEU A 182 3.84 -11.90 -3.05
N GLU A 183 3.11 -13.01 -2.99
CA GLU A 183 1.67 -13.00 -2.71
C GLU A 183 1.41 -12.37 -1.33
N TYR A 184 0.32 -11.62 -1.23
CA TYR A 184 -0.10 -10.99 0.02
C TYR A 184 -0.52 -12.02 1.07
N LYS A 185 0.47 -12.46 1.86
CA LYS A 185 0.42 -13.50 2.89
C LYS A 185 1.42 -13.17 3.99
N LEU A 186 1.33 -13.84 5.14
CA LEU A 186 2.31 -13.72 6.21
C LEU A 186 3.45 -14.72 5.98
N TYR A 187 4.68 -14.22 6.01
CA TYR A 187 5.88 -15.03 5.88
C TYR A 187 6.72 -15.00 7.15
N LYS A 188 7.41 -16.10 7.44
CA LYS A 188 8.35 -16.25 8.56
C LYS A 188 9.68 -16.80 8.06
N ILE A 189 10.78 -16.39 8.67
CA ILE A 189 12.07 -17.05 8.47
C ILE A 189 12.15 -18.33 9.27
N THR A 190 12.39 -19.43 8.57
CA THR A 190 12.64 -20.75 9.16
C THR A 190 13.79 -21.42 8.42
N ASN A 191 14.80 -21.91 9.15
CA ASN A 191 15.98 -22.57 8.56
C ASN A 191 16.64 -21.77 7.41
N ASN A 192 16.83 -20.46 7.60
CA ASN A 192 17.37 -19.52 6.61
C ASN A 192 16.57 -19.42 5.29
N LYS A 193 15.29 -19.82 5.31
CA LYS A 193 14.35 -19.68 4.18
C LYS A 193 13.15 -18.86 4.60
N LEU A 194 12.57 -18.16 3.63
CA LEU A 194 11.29 -17.49 3.81
C LEU A 194 10.16 -18.48 3.51
N VAL A 195 9.30 -18.74 4.49
CA VAL A 195 8.16 -19.67 4.35
C VAL A 195 6.86 -18.95 4.64
N THR A 196 5.81 -19.24 3.88
CA THR A 196 4.46 -18.78 4.17
C THR A 196 3.91 -19.50 5.40
N ILE A 197 3.36 -18.75 6.36
CA ILE A 197 2.79 -19.31 7.59
C ILE A 197 1.31 -18.99 7.78
N SER A 198 0.78 -17.97 7.10
CA SER A 198 -0.65 -17.69 7.06
C SER A 198 -1.05 -16.98 5.77
N SER A 199 -2.29 -17.18 5.33
CA SER A 199 -2.92 -16.38 4.28
C SER A 199 -3.41 -15.02 4.77
N ASP A 200 -3.54 -14.83 6.08
CA ASP A 200 -3.88 -13.55 6.70
C ASP A 200 -2.63 -12.92 7.33
N VAL A 201 -2.37 -11.67 6.99
CA VAL A 201 -1.20 -10.94 7.50
C VAL A 201 -1.40 -10.43 8.93
N ASP A 202 -2.65 -10.26 9.37
CA ASP A 202 -2.97 -9.80 10.72
C ASP A 202 -2.66 -10.88 11.78
N ASP A 203 -2.46 -12.14 11.36
CA ASP A 203 -1.97 -13.22 12.23
C ASP A 203 -0.56 -12.96 12.78
N LEU A 204 0.15 -11.94 12.27
CA LEU A 204 1.41 -11.45 12.83
C LEU A 204 1.26 -11.14 14.34
N PHE A 205 0.14 -10.54 14.74
CA PHE A 205 -0.09 -10.10 16.13
C PHE A 205 -0.35 -11.26 17.10
N GLN A 206 -0.51 -12.48 16.59
CA GLN A 206 -0.67 -13.69 17.39
C GLN A 206 0.67 -14.44 17.58
N GLN A 207 1.73 -14.03 16.87
CA GLN A 207 3.02 -14.70 16.92
C GLN A 207 3.78 -14.36 18.19
N LYS A 208 4.48 -15.35 18.77
CA LYS A 208 5.27 -15.18 20.00
C LYS A 208 6.71 -14.76 19.76
N GLU A 209 7.31 -15.26 18.68
CA GLU A 209 8.71 -15.01 18.37
C GLU A 209 9.05 -15.29 16.89
N GLY A 210 9.96 -14.49 16.36
CA GLY A 210 10.61 -14.73 15.06
C GLY A 210 10.76 -13.48 14.22
N THR A 211 11.34 -13.66 13.04
CA THR A 211 11.43 -12.63 12.01
C THR A 211 10.42 -12.94 10.92
N PHE A 212 9.57 -11.96 10.63
CA PHE A 212 8.43 -12.06 9.74
C PHE A 212 8.53 -11.03 8.63
N PHE A 213 7.87 -11.32 7.52
CA PHE A 213 7.74 -10.42 6.38
C PHE A 213 6.28 -10.34 5.94
N ILE A 214 5.83 -9.12 5.67
CA ILE A 214 4.52 -8.83 5.08
C ILE A 214 4.76 -8.00 3.81
N PRO A 215 4.44 -8.50 2.61
CA PRO A 215 4.54 -7.72 1.39
C PRO A 215 3.48 -6.61 1.36
N LEU A 216 3.63 -5.67 0.43
CA LEU A 216 2.56 -4.70 0.13
C LEU A 216 1.24 -5.43 -0.23
N PRO A 217 0.08 -4.88 0.12
CA PRO A 217 -0.17 -3.56 0.72
C PRO A 217 0.16 -3.42 2.22
N GLY A 218 0.41 -4.53 2.93
CA GLY A 218 0.65 -4.54 4.37
C GLY A 218 -0.56 -4.90 5.24
N HIS A 219 -0.40 -5.05 6.56
CA HIS A 219 -1.48 -5.25 7.53
C HIS A 219 -2.44 -4.05 7.60
N GLY A 220 -3.63 -4.28 8.16
CA GLY A 220 -4.67 -3.25 8.25
C GLY A 220 -5.41 -2.96 6.95
N VAL A 221 -5.36 -3.89 5.99
CA VAL A 221 -6.21 -3.87 4.78
C VAL A 221 -7.67 -4.06 5.17
N ILE A 222 -8.52 -3.16 4.71
CA ILE A 222 -9.98 -3.23 4.85
C ILE A 222 -10.57 -3.93 3.63
N ASN A 223 -10.13 -3.53 2.43
CA ASN A 223 -10.62 -4.03 1.16
C ASN A 223 -9.48 -4.12 0.16
N LYS A 224 -9.53 -5.13 -0.70
CA LYS A 224 -8.65 -5.27 -1.86
C LYS A 224 -9.49 -5.46 -3.13
N TYR A 225 -8.99 -4.92 -4.23
CA TYR A 225 -9.60 -4.98 -5.55
C TYR A 225 -8.55 -5.39 -6.57
N ASN A 226 -8.86 -6.34 -7.44
CA ASN A 226 -7.93 -6.83 -8.45
C ASN A 226 -7.65 -5.73 -9.49
N LYS A 227 -6.37 -5.36 -9.65
CA LYS A 227 -5.98 -4.32 -10.61
C LYS A 227 -6.28 -4.73 -12.05
N GLY A 228 -6.00 -5.98 -12.42
CA GLY A 228 -6.28 -6.49 -13.76
C GLY A 228 -7.74 -6.33 -14.15
N GLU A 229 -8.66 -6.74 -13.29
CA GLU A 229 -10.10 -6.60 -13.52
C GLU A 229 -10.52 -5.13 -13.72
N ILE A 230 -9.97 -4.22 -12.92
CA ILE A 230 -10.27 -2.78 -13.03
C ILE A 230 -9.75 -2.23 -14.36
N LEU A 231 -8.50 -2.52 -14.68
CA LEU A 231 -7.82 -2.00 -15.86
C LEU A 231 -8.43 -2.56 -17.15
N ASP A 232 -8.72 -3.86 -17.20
CA ASP A 232 -9.34 -4.49 -18.37
C ASP A 232 -10.79 -4.00 -18.58
N TYR A 233 -11.53 -3.73 -17.50
CA TYR A 233 -12.85 -3.11 -17.61
C TYR A 233 -12.76 -1.70 -18.21
N ILE A 234 -11.86 -0.85 -17.71
CA ILE A 234 -11.67 0.52 -18.22
C ILE A 234 -11.25 0.51 -19.69
N ASP A 235 -10.35 -0.40 -20.07
CA ASP A 235 -9.90 -0.57 -21.45
C ASP A 235 -11.06 -0.96 -22.39
N SER A 236 -11.90 -1.89 -21.94
CA SER A 236 -13.08 -2.36 -22.68
C SER A 236 -14.10 -1.23 -22.90
N VAL A 237 -14.49 -0.50 -21.85
CA VAL A 237 -15.48 0.58 -21.99
C VAL A 237 -14.97 1.75 -22.82
N PHE A 238 -13.67 2.03 -22.78
CA PHE A 238 -13.03 3.03 -23.63
C PHE A 238 -13.07 2.62 -25.10
N THR A 239 -12.74 1.36 -25.39
CA THR A 239 -12.74 0.81 -26.76
C THR A 239 -14.15 0.76 -27.36
N LEU A 240 -15.16 0.44 -26.55
CA LEU A 240 -16.56 0.39 -26.99
C LEU A 240 -17.23 1.77 -27.09
N GLY A 241 -16.56 2.85 -26.67
CA GLY A 241 -17.11 4.21 -26.64
C GLY A 241 -18.21 4.43 -25.59
N HIS A 242 -18.46 3.44 -24.74
CA HIS A 242 -19.47 3.51 -23.68
C HIS A 242 -18.81 3.90 -22.36
N LEU A 243 -18.44 5.18 -22.21
CA LEU A 243 -17.77 5.68 -21.00
C LEU A 243 -18.79 5.90 -19.86
N PRO A 244 -18.90 4.99 -18.86
CA PRO A 244 -19.82 5.21 -17.75
C PRO A 244 -19.33 6.37 -16.89
N LYS A 245 -20.27 7.20 -16.41
CA LYS A 245 -19.97 8.26 -15.44
C LYS A 245 -19.50 7.72 -14.09
N LYS A 246 -19.82 6.46 -13.78
CA LYS A 246 -19.52 5.80 -12.50
C LYS A 246 -19.33 4.30 -12.70
N ILE A 247 -18.26 3.75 -12.13
CA ILE A 247 -17.91 2.33 -12.15
C ILE A 247 -17.79 1.84 -10.71
N THR A 248 -18.26 0.64 -10.41
CA THR A 248 -18.22 0.06 -9.06
C THR A 248 -17.63 -1.33 -9.09
N PHE A 249 -16.56 -1.55 -8.33
CA PHE A 249 -15.90 -2.85 -8.14
C PHE A 249 -16.16 -3.35 -6.72
N LYS A 250 -16.60 -4.61 -6.61
CA LYS A 250 -16.78 -5.25 -5.32
C LYS A 250 -15.43 -5.65 -4.75
N SER A 251 -15.32 -5.66 -3.43
CA SER A 251 -14.10 -6.15 -2.79
C SER A 251 -14.04 -7.68 -2.81
N ASN A 252 -12.84 -8.20 -3.04
CA ASN A 252 -12.53 -9.63 -2.95
C ASN A 252 -12.46 -10.07 -1.49
#